data_AF-X0VBF7-F1
#
_entry.id   AF-X0VBF7-F1
#
_cell.length_a   1.000
_cell.length_b   1.000
_cell.length_c   1.000
_cell.angle_alpha   90.00
_cell.angle_beta   90.00
_cell.angle_gamma   90.00
#
_symmetry.space_group_name_H-M   'P 1'
#
loop_
_entity.id
_entity.type
_entity.pdbx_description
1 polymer ?
#
loop_
_entity_poly.entity_id
_entity_poly.type
_entity_poly.pdbx_seq_one_letter_code
_entity_poly.pdbx_strand_id
1 'polypeptide(L)'
;DQWQTIISYRSTENVKVCILDIGFQGYEALLGSELPSSVVAMSFRADGDLYVSDHGTACAEIVHDMAPDAELLLVNFNTDVEHHNAVNWIIDQGITNQGQKVDIISCSVGWVNLGAGDGTGPICEDVKNTHNNDIIWVSASGNNAERHWEGTFRDPDSDMWCNFEDPGQGEDEWFAFYVVAGTTYQVALNWDDWGTWNGSNYGYSEGNDYDLFLYDSGGVVIASSNNDQIAGAPPEEAVADIAESTGWRYIRIYKWLAPRDCKLELF
;
A
#
# COMPACT_ATOMS: atom_id res chain seq x y z
N ASP A 1 -17.55 25.57 1.73
CA ASP A 1 -19.03 25.72 1.74
C ASP A 1 -19.69 25.83 0.37
N GLN A 2 -18.98 25.77 -0.75
CA GLN A 2 -19.60 25.83 -2.09
C GLN A 2 -20.23 24.51 -2.56
N TRP A 3 -19.83 23.38 -1.97
CA TRP A 3 -20.31 22.05 -2.38
C TRP A 3 -21.80 21.81 -2.06
N GLN A 4 -22.31 22.38 -0.96
CA GLN A 4 -23.72 22.26 -0.56
C GLN A 4 -24.69 23.02 -1.48
N THR A 5 -24.19 23.93 -2.30
CA THR A 5 -24.99 24.70 -3.27
C THR A 5 -24.95 24.12 -4.69
N ILE A 6 -24.14 23.08 -4.90
CA ILE A 6 -24.12 22.36 -6.18
C ILE A 6 -25.43 21.59 -6.25
N ILE A 7 -26.25 21.89 -7.26
CA ILE A 7 -27.40 21.04 -7.60
C ILE A 7 -26.82 19.66 -7.88
N SER A 8 -27.18 18.67 -7.05
CA SER A 8 -26.72 17.29 -7.21
C SER A 8 -26.88 16.89 -8.67
N TYR A 9 -25.75 16.68 -9.35
CA TYR A 9 -25.75 16.14 -10.70
C TYR A 9 -26.14 14.68 -10.59
N ARG A 10 -27.45 14.42 -10.56
CA ARG A 10 -27.96 13.07 -10.75
C ARG A 10 -27.90 12.80 -12.24
N SER A 11 -26.80 12.17 -12.66
CA SER A 11 -26.74 11.54 -13.96
C SER A 11 -27.94 10.61 -14.11
N THR A 12 -28.60 10.63 -15.27
CA THR A 12 -29.57 9.58 -15.62
C THR A 12 -28.88 8.33 -16.12
N GLU A 13 -27.56 8.38 -16.31
CA GLU A 13 -26.76 7.21 -16.66
C GLU A 13 -26.45 6.40 -15.42
N ASN A 14 -26.62 5.10 -15.54
CA ASN A 14 -26.28 4.15 -14.51
C ASN A 14 -24.75 4.05 -14.40
N VAL A 15 -24.19 4.45 -13.26
CA VAL A 15 -22.73 4.41 -13.01
C VAL A 15 -22.43 3.23 -12.09
N LYS A 16 -21.39 2.47 -12.43
CA LYS A 16 -20.92 1.34 -11.64
C LYS A 16 -19.59 1.64 -10.98
N VAL A 17 -19.58 1.56 -9.66
CA VAL A 17 -18.39 1.77 -8.85
C VAL A 17 -18.01 0.46 -8.16
N CYS A 18 -16.79 0.00 -8.41
CA CYS A 18 -16.18 -1.06 -7.64
C CYS A 18 -15.42 -0.46 -6.46
N ILE A 19 -15.75 -0.91 -5.26
CA ILE A 19 -14.94 -0.72 -4.07
C ILE A 19 -13.99 -1.90 -4.01
N LEU A 20 -12.71 -1.65 -4.28
CA LEU A 20 -11.64 -2.64 -4.25
C LEU A 20 -10.84 -2.44 -2.96
N ASP A 21 -11.01 -3.32 -1.99
CA ASP A 21 -10.51 -3.12 -0.63
C ASP A 21 -10.04 -4.43 0.03
N ILE A 22 -9.67 -4.42 1.31
CA ILE A 22 -9.19 -5.61 2.03
C ILE A 22 -10.32 -6.44 2.64
N GLY A 23 -11.50 -5.86 2.87
CA GLY A 23 -12.66 -6.58 3.41
C GLY A 23 -13.92 -5.72 3.54
N PHE A 24 -15.05 -6.38 3.75
CA PHE A 24 -16.39 -5.79 3.84
C PHE A 24 -17.20 -6.35 5.02
N GLN A 25 -16.59 -6.47 6.19
CA GLN A 25 -17.30 -6.89 7.39
C GLN A 25 -18.56 -6.03 7.62
N GLY A 26 -19.70 -6.70 7.81
CA GLY A 26 -20.97 -6.05 8.20
C GLY A 26 -21.78 -5.38 7.10
N TYR A 27 -21.33 -5.41 5.83
CA TYR A 27 -22.01 -4.69 4.74
C TYR A 27 -23.47 -5.10 4.55
N GLU A 28 -23.83 -6.37 4.79
CA GLU A 28 -25.20 -6.86 4.57
C GLU A 28 -26.23 -6.18 5.46
N ALA A 29 -25.84 -5.77 6.67
CA ALA A 29 -26.72 -5.08 7.61
C ALA A 29 -27.07 -3.65 7.15
N LEU A 30 -26.34 -3.12 6.16
CA LEU A 30 -26.48 -1.76 5.65
C LEU A 30 -27.22 -1.69 4.31
N LEU A 31 -27.50 -2.84 3.67
CA LEU A 31 -28.18 -2.89 2.38
C LEU A 31 -29.60 -2.31 2.48
N GLY A 32 -29.88 -1.33 1.62
CA GLY A 32 -31.16 -0.62 1.59
C GLY A 32 -31.26 0.53 2.61
N SER A 33 -30.18 0.82 3.34
CA SER A 33 -30.03 2.02 4.16
C SER A 33 -28.77 2.80 3.80
N GLU A 34 -27.61 2.42 4.33
CA GLU A 34 -26.31 3.10 4.13
C GLU A 34 -25.55 2.54 2.92
N LEU A 35 -26.10 1.48 2.30
CA LEU A 35 -25.67 0.91 1.04
C LEU A 35 -26.87 0.68 0.12
N PRO A 36 -26.66 0.49 -1.20
CA PRO A 36 -27.73 0.12 -2.12
C PRO A 36 -28.51 -1.11 -1.63
N SER A 37 -29.76 -1.25 -2.07
CA SER A 37 -30.59 -2.41 -1.70
C SER A 37 -30.01 -3.76 -2.12
N SER A 38 -29.05 -3.75 -3.05
CA SER A 38 -28.29 -4.92 -3.49
C SER A 38 -26.93 -4.48 -4.03
N VAL A 39 -25.91 -5.29 -3.78
CA VAL A 39 -24.56 -5.15 -4.32
C VAL A 39 -24.10 -6.49 -4.90
N VAL A 40 -23.06 -6.46 -5.75
CA VAL A 40 -22.30 -7.66 -6.10
C VAL A 40 -21.10 -7.73 -5.18
N ALA A 41 -20.91 -8.84 -4.47
CA ALA A 41 -19.75 -9.05 -3.61
C ALA A 41 -18.91 -10.23 -4.10
N MET A 42 -17.59 -10.06 -4.16
CA MET A 42 -16.66 -11.08 -4.66
C MET A 42 -15.35 -11.06 -3.88
N SER A 43 -14.89 -12.23 -3.43
CA SER A 43 -13.58 -12.36 -2.80
C SER A 43 -12.58 -12.99 -3.76
N PHE A 44 -11.43 -12.34 -3.92
CA PHE A 44 -10.24 -12.88 -4.58
C PHE A 44 -9.21 -13.43 -3.62
N ARG A 45 -9.45 -13.27 -2.31
CA ARG A 45 -8.62 -13.91 -1.30
C ARG A 45 -8.64 -15.42 -1.47
N ALA A 46 -7.49 -16.06 -1.26
CA ALA A 46 -7.36 -17.51 -1.33
C ALA A 46 -8.26 -18.25 -0.32
N ASP A 47 -8.56 -17.63 0.82
CA ASP A 47 -9.48 -18.17 1.84
C ASP A 47 -10.97 -17.88 1.54
N GLY A 48 -11.27 -17.02 0.55
CA GLY A 48 -12.62 -16.60 0.21
C GLY A 48 -13.28 -15.69 1.24
N ASP A 49 -12.54 -15.21 2.26
CA ASP A 49 -13.13 -14.47 3.37
C ASP A 49 -13.33 -12.99 3.02
N LEU A 50 -14.58 -12.63 2.75
CA LEU A 50 -14.97 -11.25 2.48
C LEU A 50 -14.92 -10.36 3.73
N TYR A 51 -14.94 -10.93 4.94
CA TYR A 51 -15.28 -10.23 6.19
C TYR A 51 -14.08 -9.90 7.09
N VAL A 52 -12.86 -9.99 6.55
CA VAL A 52 -11.62 -9.82 7.33
C VAL A 52 -11.41 -8.41 7.89
N SER A 53 -12.10 -7.40 7.36
CA SER A 53 -12.02 -6.00 7.77
C SER A 53 -13.33 -5.28 7.43
N ASP A 54 -13.72 -4.28 8.20
CA ASP A 54 -14.83 -3.35 7.92
C ASP A 54 -14.42 -2.15 7.05
N HIS A 55 -13.12 -2.01 6.74
CA HIS A 55 -12.58 -0.85 6.03
C HIS A 55 -13.27 -0.58 4.69
N GLY A 56 -13.42 -1.60 3.85
CA GLY A 56 -14.12 -1.49 2.56
C GLY A 56 -15.61 -1.20 2.71
N THR A 57 -16.26 -1.67 3.78
CA THR A 57 -17.65 -1.31 4.10
C THR A 57 -17.77 0.20 4.33
N ALA A 58 -16.89 0.76 5.17
CA ALA A 58 -16.88 2.20 5.45
C ALA A 58 -16.58 3.03 4.19
N CYS A 59 -15.68 2.57 3.33
CA CYS A 59 -15.44 3.21 2.02
C CYS A 59 -16.67 3.16 1.13
N ALA A 60 -17.40 2.04 1.12
CA ALA A 60 -18.61 1.87 0.32
C ALA A 60 -19.74 2.81 0.76
N GLU A 61 -19.95 2.99 2.06
CA GLU A 61 -20.93 3.94 2.62
C GLU A 61 -20.65 5.38 2.13
N ILE A 62 -19.39 5.83 2.18
CA ILE A 62 -19.02 7.17 1.69
C ILE A 62 -19.34 7.34 0.20
N VAL A 63 -19.02 6.34 -0.62
CA VAL A 63 -19.35 6.38 -2.05
C VAL A 63 -20.86 6.39 -2.25
N HIS A 64 -21.62 5.61 -1.48
CA HIS A 64 -23.08 5.57 -1.56
C HIS A 64 -23.71 6.91 -1.17
N ASP A 65 -23.25 7.55 -0.10
CA ASP A 65 -23.73 8.87 0.33
C ASP A 65 -23.54 9.94 -0.75
N MET A 66 -22.41 9.88 -1.45
CA MET A 66 -22.09 10.82 -2.52
C MET A 66 -22.81 10.50 -3.84
N ALA A 67 -23.04 9.21 -4.11
CA ALA A 67 -23.64 8.70 -5.33
C ALA A 67 -24.67 7.59 -5.04
N PRO A 68 -25.84 7.92 -4.47
CA PRO A 68 -26.80 6.93 -3.96
C PRO A 68 -27.48 6.10 -5.06
N ASP A 69 -27.49 6.63 -6.28
CA ASP A 69 -28.07 5.95 -7.45
C ASP A 69 -27.04 5.06 -8.18
N ALA A 70 -25.78 5.03 -7.73
CA ALA A 70 -24.73 4.19 -8.31
C ALA A 70 -24.86 2.73 -7.86
N GLU A 71 -24.50 1.82 -8.76
CA GLU A 71 -24.36 0.41 -8.43
C GLU A 71 -22.99 0.13 -7.85
N LEU A 72 -22.97 -0.59 -6.74
CA LEU A 72 -21.72 -0.93 -6.07
C LEU A 72 -21.36 -2.40 -6.26
N LEU A 73 -20.08 -2.63 -6.54
CA LEU A 73 -19.42 -3.92 -6.41
C LEU A 73 -18.46 -3.84 -5.23
N LEU A 74 -18.43 -4.87 -4.39
CA LEU A 74 -17.55 -4.99 -3.24
C LEU A 74 -16.57 -6.13 -3.53
N VAL A 75 -15.30 -5.81 -3.79
CA VAL A 75 -14.29 -6.79 -4.20
C VAL A 75 -13.11 -6.74 -3.25
N ASN A 76 -12.75 -7.87 -2.63
CA ASN A 76 -11.58 -7.92 -1.74
C ASN A 76 -10.45 -8.84 -2.20
N PHE A 77 -9.27 -8.54 -1.68
CA PHE A 77 -8.00 -9.22 -1.93
C PHE A 77 -7.10 -9.11 -0.68
N ASN A 78 -5.99 -9.84 -0.66
CA ASN A 78 -4.97 -9.79 0.38
C ASN A 78 -3.55 -9.57 -0.16
N THR A 79 -3.26 -10.11 -1.35
CA THR A 79 -1.93 -10.03 -1.97
C THR A 79 -1.97 -9.25 -3.28
N ASP A 80 -0.80 -8.87 -3.77
CA ASP A 80 -0.61 -8.26 -5.09
C ASP A 80 -1.10 -9.17 -6.23
N VAL A 81 -0.89 -10.48 -6.11
CA VAL A 81 -1.40 -11.47 -7.07
C VAL A 81 -2.93 -11.53 -7.05
N GLU A 82 -3.54 -11.51 -5.87
CA GLU A 82 -5.00 -11.49 -5.72
C GLU A 82 -5.59 -10.16 -6.21
N HIS A 83 -4.90 -9.04 -5.95
CA HIS A 83 -5.25 -7.73 -6.52
C HIS A 83 -5.25 -7.77 -8.04
N HIS A 84 -4.19 -8.28 -8.66
CA HIS A 84 -4.09 -8.42 -10.11
C HIS A 84 -5.24 -9.27 -10.69
N ASN A 85 -5.55 -10.39 -10.05
CA ASN A 85 -6.67 -11.24 -10.46
C ASN A 85 -8.02 -10.54 -10.30
N ALA A 86 -8.22 -9.80 -9.20
CA ALA A 86 -9.42 -9.00 -8.98
C ALA A 86 -9.59 -7.93 -10.05
N VAL A 87 -8.51 -7.19 -10.38
CA VAL A 87 -8.51 -6.16 -11.42
C VAL A 87 -8.85 -6.75 -12.78
N ASN A 88 -8.23 -7.86 -13.17
CA ASN A 88 -8.55 -8.54 -14.43
C ASN A 88 -10.02 -8.98 -14.48
N TRP A 89 -10.55 -9.53 -13.39
CA TRP A 89 -11.96 -9.88 -13.32
C TRP A 89 -12.88 -8.66 -13.39
N ILE A 90 -12.52 -7.54 -12.75
CA ILE A 90 -13.29 -6.29 -12.83
C ILE A 90 -13.35 -5.80 -14.28
N ILE A 91 -12.22 -5.82 -14.99
CA ILE A 91 -12.13 -5.40 -16.40
C ILE A 91 -12.95 -6.33 -17.31
N ASP A 92 -12.81 -7.65 -17.16
CA ASP A 92 -13.39 -8.63 -18.08
C ASP A 92 -14.86 -8.96 -17.76
N GLN A 93 -15.21 -9.02 -16.48
CA GLN A 93 -16.40 -9.70 -15.96
C GLN A 93 -17.08 -8.96 -14.80
N GLY A 94 -16.67 -7.74 -14.46
CA GLY A 94 -17.26 -6.89 -13.41
C GLY A 94 -18.68 -6.43 -13.76
N ILE A 95 -19.54 -7.39 -14.10
CA ILE A 95 -20.86 -7.24 -14.67
C ILE A 95 -21.87 -7.44 -13.54
N THR A 96 -22.58 -6.37 -13.20
CA THR A 96 -23.75 -6.45 -12.31
C THR A 96 -24.98 -6.95 -13.08
N ASN A 97 -26.13 -7.00 -12.40
CA ASN A 97 -27.40 -7.52 -12.90
C ASN A 97 -27.87 -6.94 -14.26
N GLN A 98 -27.36 -5.77 -14.69
CA GLN A 98 -27.70 -5.15 -15.98
C GLN A 98 -26.68 -5.36 -17.11
N GLY A 99 -25.64 -6.20 -16.98
CA GLY A 99 -24.78 -6.54 -18.13
C GLY A 99 -23.72 -5.48 -18.51
N GLN A 100 -23.58 -4.39 -17.74
CA GLN A 100 -22.63 -3.29 -17.99
C GLN A 100 -21.33 -3.46 -17.20
N LYS A 101 -20.20 -2.97 -17.74
CA LYS A 101 -18.87 -2.97 -17.13
C LYS A 101 -18.76 -2.00 -15.94
N VAL A 102 -17.72 -2.15 -15.12
CA VAL A 102 -17.37 -1.15 -14.10
C VAL A 102 -16.87 0.13 -14.77
N ASP A 103 -17.27 1.29 -14.25
CA ASP A 103 -16.87 2.61 -14.74
C ASP A 103 -15.76 3.23 -13.88
N ILE A 104 -15.80 2.97 -12.56
CA ILE A 104 -14.88 3.54 -11.57
C ILE A 104 -14.44 2.44 -10.59
N ILE A 105 -13.14 2.40 -10.29
CA ILE A 105 -12.59 1.65 -9.15
C ILE A 105 -12.16 2.67 -8.09
N SER A 106 -12.70 2.52 -6.89
CA SER A 106 -12.20 3.19 -5.69
C SER A 106 -11.38 2.19 -4.88
N CYS A 107 -10.10 2.49 -4.69
CA CYS A 107 -9.16 1.66 -3.95
C CYS A 107 -8.47 2.49 -2.87
N SER A 108 -8.80 2.23 -1.61
CA SER A 108 -8.22 2.94 -0.46
C SER A 108 -7.11 2.13 0.22
N VAL A 109 -6.35 1.37 -0.58
CA VAL A 109 -5.27 0.49 -0.12
C VAL A 109 -3.96 0.97 -0.71
N GLY A 110 -2.94 1.10 0.14
CA GLY A 110 -1.58 1.46 -0.25
C GLY A 110 -0.66 0.23 -0.27
N TRP A 111 0.43 0.33 -1.02
CA TRP A 111 1.47 -0.70 -1.12
C TRP A 111 2.81 -0.11 -0.71
N VAL A 112 3.57 -0.88 0.06
CA VAL A 112 4.95 -0.55 0.48
C VAL A 112 5.84 -1.65 -0.09
N ASN A 113 7.04 -1.29 -0.56
CA ASN A 113 8.00 -2.24 -1.12
C ASN A 113 7.40 -3.11 -2.24
N LEU A 114 6.72 -2.46 -3.19
CA LEU A 114 6.08 -3.16 -4.31
C LEU A 114 6.22 -2.41 -5.65
N GLY A 115 7.21 -1.53 -5.74
CA GLY A 115 7.53 -0.75 -6.93
C GLY A 115 8.42 0.44 -6.64
N ALA A 116 8.99 1.01 -7.70
CA ALA A 116 9.99 2.07 -7.64
C ALA A 116 9.47 3.48 -7.30
N GLY A 117 8.16 3.64 -7.05
CA GLY A 117 7.55 4.94 -6.80
C GLY A 117 7.47 5.90 -8.01
N ASP A 118 7.90 5.46 -9.19
CA ASP A 118 7.98 6.28 -10.42
C ASP A 118 6.87 5.99 -11.44
N GLY A 119 5.83 5.26 -11.01
CA GLY A 119 4.74 4.80 -11.88
C GLY A 119 5.04 3.50 -12.63
N THR A 120 6.13 2.81 -12.31
CA THR A 120 6.39 1.43 -12.71
C THR A 120 6.06 0.43 -11.60
N GLY A 121 5.93 -0.84 -11.94
CA GLY A 121 5.65 -1.93 -10.98
C GLY A 121 4.28 -2.58 -11.18
N PRO A 122 4.02 -3.71 -10.51
CA PRO A 122 2.85 -4.55 -10.74
C PRO A 122 1.53 -3.80 -10.54
N ILE A 123 1.37 -3.07 -9.44
CA ILE A 123 0.13 -2.34 -9.16
C ILE A 123 -0.04 -1.16 -10.11
N CYS A 124 1.04 -0.46 -10.47
CA CYS A 124 0.98 0.60 -11.46
C CYS A 124 0.58 0.06 -12.84
N GLU A 125 0.97 -1.17 -13.18
CA GLU A 125 0.54 -1.84 -14.42
C GLU A 125 -0.95 -2.18 -14.39
N ASP A 126 -1.49 -2.64 -13.25
CA ASP A 126 -2.93 -2.84 -13.07
C ASP A 126 -3.71 -1.54 -13.27
N VAL A 127 -3.24 -0.44 -12.68
CA VAL A 127 -3.86 0.88 -12.85
C VAL A 127 -3.80 1.33 -14.32
N LYS A 128 -2.67 1.15 -15.00
CA LYS A 128 -2.57 1.45 -16.45
C LYS A 128 -3.52 0.59 -17.27
N ASN A 129 -3.65 -0.70 -16.93
CA ASN A 129 -4.53 -1.62 -17.63
C ASN A 129 -6.01 -1.23 -17.46
N THR A 130 -6.42 -0.82 -16.25
CA THR A 130 -7.79 -0.31 -16.02
C THR A 130 -8.08 0.96 -16.83
N HIS A 131 -7.14 1.91 -16.85
CA HIS A 131 -7.24 3.11 -17.68
C HIS A 131 -7.38 2.77 -19.18
N ASN A 132 -6.59 1.81 -19.67
CA ASN A 132 -6.65 1.36 -21.07
C ASN A 132 -7.97 0.66 -21.45
N ASN A 133 -8.78 0.27 -20.45
CA ASN A 133 -10.12 -0.30 -20.62
C ASN A 133 -11.25 0.70 -20.29
N ASP A 134 -10.91 2.00 -20.29
CA ASP A 134 -11.80 3.13 -19.98
C ASP A 134 -12.47 3.02 -18.61
N ILE A 135 -11.72 2.57 -17.59
CA ILE A 135 -12.14 2.56 -16.18
C ILE A 135 -11.32 3.61 -15.42
N ILE A 136 -11.99 4.46 -14.65
CA ILE A 136 -11.33 5.47 -13.81
C ILE A 136 -10.84 4.81 -12.53
N TRP A 137 -9.56 4.99 -12.20
CA TRP A 137 -8.99 4.57 -10.92
C TRP A 137 -8.87 5.74 -9.95
N VAL A 138 -9.41 5.60 -8.74
CA VAL A 138 -9.30 6.57 -7.65
C VAL A 138 -8.58 5.90 -6.48
N SER A 139 -7.46 6.49 -6.05
CA SER A 139 -6.61 5.97 -4.98
C SER A 139 -6.54 6.92 -3.79
N ALA A 140 -6.46 6.38 -2.58
CA ALA A 140 -6.04 7.15 -1.41
C ALA A 140 -4.53 7.48 -1.50
N SER A 141 -4.11 8.58 -0.87
CA SER A 141 -2.70 9.02 -0.82
C SER A 141 -1.85 8.31 0.23
N GLY A 142 -2.47 7.46 1.07
CA GLY A 142 -1.83 6.85 2.23
C GLY A 142 -1.76 7.77 3.45
N ASN A 143 -1.39 7.18 4.59
CA ASN A 143 -1.38 7.78 5.93
C ASN A 143 0.03 7.75 6.59
N ASN A 144 1.07 7.59 5.78
CA ASN A 144 2.46 7.39 6.26
C ASN A 144 3.27 8.68 6.39
N ALA A 145 2.67 9.87 6.23
CA ALA A 145 3.39 11.14 6.24
C ALA A 145 4.21 11.39 7.53
N GLU A 146 3.74 10.88 8.68
CA GLU A 146 4.41 10.98 9.98
C GLU A 146 5.17 9.69 10.36
N ARG A 147 5.23 8.72 9.45
CA ARG A 147 5.83 7.38 9.61
C ARG A 147 6.67 7.04 8.40
N HIS A 148 7.38 8.04 7.89
CA HIS A 148 8.21 7.89 6.71
C HIS A 148 9.45 8.76 6.84
N TRP A 149 10.58 8.25 6.36
CA TRP A 149 11.81 9.00 6.18
C TRP A 149 12.38 8.71 4.80
N GLU A 150 12.91 9.73 4.16
CA GLU A 150 13.55 9.64 2.85
C GLU A 150 14.85 10.44 2.87
N GLY A 151 15.92 9.85 2.37
CA GLY A 151 17.22 10.49 2.32
C GLY A 151 18.26 9.68 1.55
N THR A 152 19.34 10.33 1.11
CA THR A 152 20.49 9.62 0.56
C THR A 152 21.26 8.96 1.70
N PHE A 153 21.72 7.72 1.51
CA PHE A 153 22.62 7.05 2.44
C PHE A 153 23.84 7.94 2.73
N ARG A 154 24.21 8.08 4.00
CA ARG A 154 25.36 8.88 4.44
C ARG A 154 26.04 8.21 5.62
N ASP A 155 27.37 8.27 5.60
CA ASP A 155 28.27 7.59 6.55
C ASP A 155 29.57 8.42 6.68
N PRO A 156 29.54 9.55 7.41
CA PRO A 156 30.65 10.50 7.48
C PRO A 156 31.82 10.01 8.35
N ASP A 157 31.61 9.03 9.23
CA ASP A 157 32.62 8.43 10.09
C ASP A 157 33.11 7.05 9.62
N SER A 158 32.56 6.55 8.50
CA SER A 158 33.03 5.37 7.76
C SER A 158 32.91 4.06 8.55
N ASP A 159 31.82 3.91 9.29
CA ASP A 159 31.52 2.72 10.09
C ASP A 159 30.45 1.80 9.45
N MET A 160 29.97 2.19 8.26
CA MET A 160 28.97 1.52 7.43
C MET A 160 27.53 1.65 7.90
N TRP A 161 27.23 2.41 8.95
CA TRP A 161 25.85 2.69 9.37
C TRP A 161 25.33 4.00 8.74
N CYS A 162 24.05 4.01 8.40
CA CYS A 162 23.42 5.21 7.83
C CYS A 162 23.16 6.23 8.95
N ASN A 163 23.65 7.46 8.76
CA ASN A 163 23.26 8.60 9.57
C ASN A 163 22.00 9.24 9.00
N PHE A 164 20.96 9.31 9.82
CA PHE A 164 19.69 9.92 9.48
C PHE A 164 19.79 11.45 9.60
N GLU A 165 19.41 12.15 8.53
CA GLU A 165 19.18 13.58 8.60
C GLU A 165 17.78 13.85 9.17
N ASP A 166 17.72 14.41 10.39
CA ASP A 166 16.49 14.96 10.98
C ASP A 166 16.64 16.48 11.12
N PRO A 167 15.79 17.31 10.48
CA PRO A 167 15.81 18.76 10.65
C PRO A 167 15.70 19.25 12.11
N GLY A 168 15.19 18.40 13.01
CA GLY A 168 15.01 18.68 14.43
C GLY A 168 16.12 18.16 15.35
N GLN A 169 17.05 17.34 14.87
CA GLN A 169 18.09 16.69 15.68
C GLN A 169 19.47 16.67 14.99
N GLY A 170 20.51 16.31 15.72
CA GLY A 170 21.81 16.02 15.10
C GLY A 170 21.73 14.74 14.28
N GLU A 171 22.62 14.60 13.30
CA GLU A 171 22.81 13.33 12.59
C GLU A 171 23.02 12.20 13.62
N ASP A 172 22.21 11.15 13.52
CA ASP A 172 22.24 9.98 14.40
C ASP A 172 22.06 8.73 13.55
N GLU A 173 22.65 7.61 13.95
CA GLU A 173 22.46 6.30 13.30
C GLU A 173 21.24 5.55 13.84
N TRP A 174 20.58 6.09 14.86
CA TRP A 174 19.48 5.46 15.56
C TRP A 174 18.16 6.17 15.26
N PHE A 175 17.42 5.70 14.26
CA PHE A 175 16.11 6.25 13.96
C PHE A 175 15.06 5.72 14.94
N ALA A 176 14.58 6.57 15.83
CA ALA A 176 13.70 6.18 16.93
C ALA A 176 12.21 6.31 16.58
N PHE A 177 11.40 5.33 16.97
CA PHE A 177 9.94 5.40 16.92
C PHE A 177 9.30 4.71 18.14
N TYR A 178 8.06 5.08 18.46
CA TYR A 178 7.39 4.59 19.66
C TYR A 178 6.31 3.56 19.32
N VAL A 179 6.32 2.43 20.02
CA VAL A 179 5.34 1.35 19.84
C VAL A 179 4.57 1.09 21.13
N VAL A 180 3.34 0.60 21.00
CA VAL A 180 2.45 0.28 22.12
C VAL A 180 2.38 -1.23 22.29
N ALA A 181 2.41 -1.72 23.53
CA ALA A 181 2.31 -3.15 23.80
C ALA A 181 1.07 -3.78 23.14
N GLY A 182 1.25 -4.94 22.51
CA GLY A 182 0.21 -5.69 21.81
C GLY A 182 -0.05 -5.28 20.37
N THR A 183 0.62 -4.24 19.85
CA THR A 183 0.51 -3.88 18.43
C THR A 183 1.53 -4.63 17.58
N THR A 184 1.10 -5.15 16.44
CA THR A 184 2.01 -5.54 15.36
C THR A 184 2.50 -4.28 14.65
N TYR A 185 3.77 -4.23 14.31
CA TYR A 185 4.38 -3.17 13.52
C TYR A 185 5.32 -3.79 12.48
N GLN A 186 5.47 -3.07 11.37
CA GLN A 186 6.38 -3.41 10.30
C GLN A 186 7.28 -2.20 10.06
N VAL A 187 8.54 -2.47 9.75
CA VAL A 187 9.47 -1.49 9.22
C VAL A 187 9.88 -1.96 7.84
N ALA A 188 9.74 -1.10 6.85
CA ALA A 188 10.05 -1.40 5.47
C ALA A 188 11.04 -0.37 4.92
N LEU A 189 12.11 -0.86 4.34
CA LEU A 189 13.14 -0.08 3.67
C LEU A 189 13.12 -0.44 2.19
N ASN A 190 13.25 0.55 1.32
CA ASN A 190 13.68 0.33 -0.06
C ASN A 190 14.64 1.44 -0.52
N TRP A 191 15.26 1.24 -1.67
CA TRP A 191 16.14 2.23 -2.26
C TRP A 191 16.03 2.33 -3.78
N ASP A 192 16.57 3.41 -4.33
CA ASP A 192 16.47 3.82 -5.74
C ASP A 192 17.27 2.93 -6.71
N ASP A 193 17.14 1.61 -6.61
CA ASP A 193 17.86 0.62 -7.42
C ASP A 193 16.95 -0.45 -8.04
N TRP A 194 15.67 -0.12 -8.24
CA TRP A 194 14.65 -1.02 -8.79
C TRP A 194 14.91 -1.42 -10.26
N GLY A 195 15.84 -0.74 -10.93
CA GLY A 195 16.25 -1.06 -12.30
C GLY A 195 15.19 -0.72 -13.35
N THR A 196 14.92 -1.64 -14.28
CA THR A 196 13.98 -1.39 -15.40
C THR A 196 12.75 -2.26 -15.35
N TRP A 197 11.57 -1.66 -15.51
CA TRP A 197 10.31 -2.37 -15.63
C TRP A 197 9.99 -2.70 -17.10
N ASN A 198 9.68 -3.96 -17.40
CA ASN A 198 9.34 -4.41 -18.76
C ASN A 198 7.83 -4.59 -19.03
N GLY A 199 6.98 -4.21 -18.07
CA GLY A 199 5.53 -4.47 -18.12
C GLY A 199 5.08 -5.69 -17.30
N SER A 200 6.00 -6.50 -16.79
CA SER A 200 5.64 -7.65 -15.94
C SER A 200 6.63 -7.94 -14.82
N ASN A 201 7.90 -7.62 -15.02
CA ASN A 201 8.94 -7.80 -14.02
C ASN A 201 9.94 -6.66 -14.06
N TYR A 202 10.58 -6.42 -12.93
CA TYR A 202 11.79 -5.61 -12.86
C TYR A 202 13.01 -6.44 -13.29
N GLY A 203 13.87 -5.84 -14.10
CA GLY A 203 15.29 -6.19 -14.12
C GLY A 203 15.97 -5.31 -13.09
N TYR A 204 16.03 -5.79 -11.84
CA TYR A 204 16.65 -5.06 -10.73
C TYR A 204 18.10 -4.74 -11.05
N SER A 205 18.55 -3.58 -10.57
CA SER A 205 19.98 -3.27 -10.61
C SER A 205 20.75 -4.22 -9.69
N GLU A 206 22.02 -4.42 -9.98
CA GLU A 206 22.91 -5.25 -9.17
C GLU A 206 23.95 -4.37 -8.45
N GLY A 207 24.32 -4.79 -7.25
CA GLY A 207 25.52 -4.32 -6.56
C GLY A 207 25.29 -3.33 -5.42
N ASN A 208 24.06 -2.92 -5.11
CA ASN A 208 23.73 -2.21 -3.87
C ASN A 208 22.90 -3.11 -2.96
N ASP A 209 23.33 -3.22 -1.71
CA ASP A 209 22.78 -4.09 -0.68
C ASP A 209 22.91 -3.37 0.67
N TYR A 210 21.75 -3.15 1.29
CA TYR A 210 21.60 -2.54 2.60
C TYR A 210 20.80 -3.48 3.49
N ASP A 211 21.26 -3.67 4.71
CA ASP A 211 20.59 -4.48 5.71
C ASP A 211 19.78 -3.60 6.67
N LEU A 212 18.62 -4.10 7.09
CA LEU A 212 17.73 -3.43 8.04
C LEU A 212 17.79 -4.09 9.40
N PHE A 213 18.08 -3.32 10.44
CA PHE A 213 18.11 -3.80 11.82
C PHE A 213 17.14 -3.03 12.71
N LEU A 214 16.42 -3.76 13.55
CA LEU A 214 15.50 -3.25 14.54
C LEU A 214 16.00 -3.60 15.94
N TYR A 215 16.03 -2.59 16.81
CA TYR A 215 16.54 -2.67 18.17
C TYR A 215 15.50 -2.26 19.21
N ASP A 216 15.61 -2.85 20.40
CA ASP A 216 14.95 -2.35 21.60
C ASP A 216 15.71 -1.18 22.26
N SER A 217 15.13 -0.62 23.33
CA SER A 217 15.78 0.46 24.10
C SER A 217 17.02 0.04 24.90
N GLY A 218 17.30 -1.26 25.00
CA GLY A 218 18.52 -1.79 25.58
C GLY A 218 19.67 -1.92 24.57
N GLY A 219 19.43 -1.64 23.28
CA GLY A 219 20.38 -1.83 22.20
C GLY A 219 20.51 -3.28 21.75
N VAL A 220 19.51 -4.12 22.03
CA VAL A 220 19.46 -5.51 21.58
C VAL A 220 18.71 -5.57 20.25
N VAL A 221 19.28 -6.27 19.25
CA VAL A 221 18.60 -6.56 17.99
C VAL A 221 17.42 -7.49 18.27
N ILE A 222 16.21 -7.05 17.90
CA ILE A 222 14.98 -7.82 18.04
C ILE A 222 14.50 -8.39 16.71
N ALA A 223 14.83 -7.74 15.59
CA ALA A 223 14.62 -8.27 14.24
C ALA A 223 15.67 -7.70 13.28
N SER A 224 15.96 -8.40 12.20
CA SER A 224 16.79 -7.91 11.11
C SER A 224 16.37 -8.55 9.79
N SER A 225 16.60 -7.84 8.70
CA SER A 225 16.48 -8.36 7.34
C SER A 225 17.77 -8.04 6.60
N ASN A 226 18.43 -9.09 6.13
CA ASN A 226 19.76 -9.06 5.50
C ASN A 226 19.71 -9.91 4.22
N ASN A 227 18.71 -9.68 3.38
CA ASN A 227 18.56 -10.43 2.14
C ASN A 227 19.63 -9.96 1.15
N ASP A 228 20.10 -10.84 0.28
CA ASP A 228 21.16 -10.49 -0.66
C ASP A 228 20.56 -9.88 -1.93
N GLN A 229 20.78 -8.58 -2.17
CA GLN A 229 20.38 -7.89 -3.41
C GLN A 229 21.49 -7.79 -4.46
N ILE A 230 22.69 -8.34 -4.22
CA ILE A 230 23.79 -8.25 -5.19
C ILE A 230 23.55 -9.12 -6.44
N ALA A 231 22.59 -10.04 -6.39
CA ALA A 231 22.27 -11.01 -7.44
C ALA A 231 20.88 -10.82 -8.06
N GLY A 232 20.40 -9.57 -8.14
CA GLY A 232 19.16 -9.23 -8.84
C GLY A 232 17.89 -9.54 -8.05
N ALA A 233 17.91 -9.32 -6.74
CA ALA A 233 16.72 -9.28 -5.89
C ALA A 233 16.17 -7.84 -5.80
N PRO A 234 14.90 -7.65 -5.37
CA PRO A 234 14.35 -6.30 -5.21
C PRO A 234 15.16 -5.49 -4.18
N PRO A 235 15.37 -4.18 -4.40
CA PRO A 235 16.16 -3.30 -3.52
C PRO A 235 15.36 -2.91 -2.26
N GLU A 236 15.04 -3.91 -1.46
CA GLU A 236 14.16 -3.76 -0.31
C GLU A 236 14.58 -4.64 0.86
N GLU A 237 14.22 -4.18 2.06
CA GLU A 237 14.24 -4.95 3.28
C GLU A 237 12.97 -4.71 4.09
N ALA A 238 12.50 -5.72 4.80
CA ALA A 238 11.35 -5.55 5.68
C ALA A 238 11.45 -6.46 6.90
N VAL A 239 11.10 -5.91 8.06
CA VAL A 239 10.96 -6.66 9.31
C VAL A 239 9.59 -6.37 9.92
N ALA A 240 8.99 -7.37 10.55
CA ALA A 240 7.77 -7.21 11.31
C ALA A 240 7.94 -7.83 12.70
N ASP A 241 7.33 -7.21 13.69
CA ASP A 241 7.38 -7.66 15.08
C ASP A 241 6.09 -7.32 15.83
N ILE A 242 5.86 -7.98 16.96
CA ILE A 242 4.77 -7.69 17.89
C ILE A 242 5.37 -7.05 19.13
N ALA A 243 4.92 -5.84 19.47
CA ALA A 243 5.45 -5.14 20.63
C ALA A 243 5.05 -5.85 21.93
N GLU A 244 5.96 -6.62 22.53
CA GLU A 244 5.72 -7.27 23.84
C GLU A 244 5.59 -6.25 24.98
N SER A 245 6.19 -5.07 24.81
CA SER A 245 6.15 -3.96 25.76
C SER A 245 6.09 -2.61 25.04
N THR A 246 5.39 -1.66 25.66
CA THR A 246 5.32 -0.27 25.21
C THR A 246 6.67 0.41 25.40
N GLY A 247 7.17 1.08 24.37
CA GLY A 247 8.42 1.83 24.48
C GLY A 247 8.99 2.24 23.13
N TRP A 248 10.19 2.82 23.19
CA TRP A 248 10.95 3.17 22.00
C TRP A 248 11.54 1.92 21.34
N ARG A 249 11.58 1.95 20.01
CA ARG A 249 12.31 1.06 19.13
C ARG A 249 13.20 1.90 18.24
N TYR A 250 14.25 1.27 17.73
CA TYR A 250 15.23 1.98 16.93
C TYR A 250 15.57 1.19 15.69
N ILE A 251 15.66 1.89 14.58
CA ILE A 251 16.02 1.36 13.27
C ILE A 251 17.46 1.79 12.99
N ARG A 252 18.25 0.87 12.46
CA ARG A 252 19.55 1.18 11.86
C ARG A 252 19.64 0.51 10.50
N ILE A 253 20.30 1.18 9.56
CA ILE A 253 20.51 0.68 8.21
C ILE A 253 22.01 0.49 8.02
N TYR A 254 22.43 -0.72 7.67
CA TYR A 254 23.83 -1.07 7.45
C TYR A 254 24.11 -1.21 5.96
N LYS A 255 25.21 -0.64 5.49
CA LYS A 255 25.68 -0.80 4.12
C LYS A 255 26.52 -2.08 4.02
N TRP A 256 25.89 -3.17 3.58
CA TRP A 256 26.60 -4.43 3.33
C TRP A 256 27.54 -4.29 2.13
N LEU A 257 27.01 -3.82 1.00
CA LEU A 257 27.77 -3.51 -0.20
C LEU A 257 27.03 -2.48 -1.05
N ALA A 258 27.53 -1.25 -1.14
CA ALA A 258 26.97 -0.25 -2.06
C ALA A 258 28.09 0.60 -2.68
N PRO A 259 28.39 0.45 -4.00
CA PRO A 259 29.38 1.28 -4.69
C PRO A 259 28.91 2.72 -4.91
N ARG A 260 27.64 3.02 -4.65
CA ARG A 260 27.07 4.37 -4.63
C ARG A 260 26.20 4.55 -3.40
N ASP A 261 26.08 5.79 -2.94
CA ASP A 261 25.10 6.14 -1.92
C ASP A 261 23.71 6.17 -2.57
N CYS A 262 22.82 5.26 -2.16
CA CYS A 262 21.48 5.17 -2.68
C CYS A 262 20.54 6.14 -1.99
N LYS A 263 19.48 6.55 -2.67
CA LYS A 263 18.35 7.22 -2.04
C LYS A 263 17.47 6.16 -1.39
N LEU A 264 17.28 6.26 -0.09
CA LEU A 264 16.54 5.34 0.77
C LEU A 264 15.15 5.90 1.07
N GLU A 265 14.16 5.02 1.16
CA GLU A 265 12.83 5.30 1.69
C GLU A 265 12.52 4.28 2.81
N LEU A 266 12.15 4.80 3.98
CA LEU A 266 11.86 4.04 5.19
C LEU A 266 10.42 4.31 5.63
N PHE A 267 9.65 3.24 5.89
CA PHE A 267 8.25 3.26 6.31
C PHE A 267 8.05 2.48 7.62
#